data_AF-A0A2S2Q4G8-F1
#
_entry.id   AF-A0A2S2Q4G8-F1
#
_cell.length_a   1.000
_cell.length_b   1.000
_cell.length_c   1.000
_cell.angle_alpha   90.00
_cell.angle_beta   90.00
_cell.angle_gamma   90.00
#
_symmetry.space_group_name_H-M   'P 1'
#
loop_
_entity.id
_entity.type
_entity.pdbx_description
1 polymer ?
#
loop_
_entity_poly.entity_id
_entity_poly.type
_entity_poly.pdbx_seq_one_letter_code
_entity_poly.pdbx_strand_id
1 'polypeptide(L)'
;MCSVAIKNERKIDFLYNFSYNNHSKIILSMINKILLKQSIILKDINYITVSNGPGSFTGIRISINIAQGFSAGLQIPVIGISTLKILAEQAKRKTLYKNFIVIMQANKKNVYWGKYSFYKEKWHLKKKEIYISNDLAIKKIQKKNGLKHHSIVV
;
A
#
# COMPACT_ATOMS: atom_id res chain seq x y z
N MET A 1 -6.88 9.15 4.99
CA MET A 1 -6.75 9.20 3.52
C MET A 1 -7.36 7.93 2.93
N CYS A 2 -8.14 8.05 1.86
CA CYS A 2 -8.74 6.94 1.11
C CYS A 2 -8.35 7.08 -0.37
N SER A 3 -8.03 5.99 -1.06
CA SER A 3 -7.61 6.02 -2.46
C SER A 3 -8.06 4.80 -3.23
N VAL A 4 -8.35 4.97 -4.51
CA VAL A 4 -8.61 3.89 -5.47
C VAL A 4 -7.84 4.15 -6.75
N ALA A 5 -7.45 3.07 -7.43
CA ALA A 5 -6.81 3.15 -8.74
C ALA A 5 -7.36 2.04 -9.63
N ILE A 6 -7.37 2.30 -10.93
CA ILE A 6 -7.70 1.30 -11.95
C ILE A 6 -6.61 1.33 -13.02
N LYS A 7 -6.17 0.14 -13.42
CA LYS A 7 -5.19 -0.06 -14.47
C LYS A 7 -5.86 -0.88 -15.57
N ASN A 8 -5.76 -0.37 -16.80
CA ASN A 8 -6.00 -1.16 -18.01
C ASN A 8 -4.69 -1.27 -18.80
N GLU A 9 -4.73 -1.84 -20.00
CA GLU A 9 -3.55 -2.03 -20.85
C GLU A 9 -2.82 -0.72 -21.21
N ARG A 10 -3.56 0.40 -21.26
CA ARG A 10 -3.04 1.68 -21.77
C ARG A 10 -2.57 2.61 -20.65
N LYS A 11 -3.27 2.64 -19.52
CA LYS A 11 -3.04 3.66 -18.48
C LYS A 11 -3.48 3.23 -17.08
N ILE A 12 -3.01 4.01 -16.11
CA ILE A 12 -3.46 3.97 -14.72
C ILE A 12 -4.15 5.30 -14.42
N ASP A 13 -5.41 5.24 -13.97
CA ASP A 13 -6.08 6.38 -13.33
C ASP A 13 -6.16 6.11 -11.82
N PHE A 14 -6.19 7.18 -11.02
CA PHE A 14 -6.39 7.08 -9.58
C PHE A 14 -7.19 8.26 -9.02
N LEU A 15 -7.86 8.03 -7.90
CA LEU A 15 -8.53 9.05 -7.10
C LEU A 15 -8.06 8.89 -5.65
N TYR A 16 -7.87 10.00 -4.95
CA TYR A 16 -7.61 10.02 -3.51
C TYR A 16 -8.45 11.09 -2.83
N ASN A 17 -8.77 10.87 -1.57
CA ASN A 17 -9.53 11.79 -0.74
C ASN A 17 -8.98 11.82 0.69
N PHE A 18 -8.74 13.02 1.19
CA PHE A 18 -8.40 13.30 2.58
C PHE A 18 -9.69 13.58 3.38
N SER A 19 -10.51 12.53 3.58
CA SER A 19 -11.63 12.59 4.52
C SER A 19 -11.22 11.99 5.86
N TYR A 20 -11.64 12.60 6.97
CA TYR A 20 -11.46 12.08 8.33
C TYR A 20 -12.56 11.07 8.71
N ASN A 21 -13.73 11.11 8.06
CA ASN A 21 -14.89 10.25 8.34
C ASN A 21 -15.49 9.66 7.05
N ASN A 22 -16.39 8.68 7.17
CA ASN A 22 -17.19 8.10 6.07
C ASN A 22 -16.40 7.35 4.96
N HIS A 23 -15.27 6.72 5.29
CA HIS A 23 -14.47 5.96 4.33
C HIS A 23 -15.27 4.91 3.53
N SER A 24 -16.21 4.22 4.17
CA SER A 24 -17.07 3.20 3.54
C SER A 24 -18.03 3.75 2.49
N LYS A 25 -18.57 4.96 2.69
CA LYS A 25 -19.45 5.62 1.71
C LYS A 25 -18.65 6.21 0.55
N ILE A 26 -17.50 6.81 0.87
CA ILE A 26 -16.67 7.53 -0.11
C ILE A 26 -16.00 6.56 -1.10
N ILE A 27 -15.49 5.44 -0.62
CA ILE A 27 -14.76 4.46 -1.45
C ILE A 27 -15.63 3.90 -2.58
N LEU A 28 -16.88 3.51 -2.32
CA LEU A 28 -17.78 2.98 -3.35
C LEU A 28 -18.09 4.05 -4.42
N SER A 29 -18.30 5.30 -3.99
CA SER A 29 -18.46 6.42 -4.92
C SER A 29 -17.19 6.65 -5.77
N MET A 30 -16.00 6.55 -5.17
CA MET A 30 -14.74 6.69 -5.90
C MET A 30 -14.52 5.55 -6.91
N ILE A 31 -14.88 4.31 -6.55
CA ILE A 31 -14.82 3.16 -7.47
C ILE A 31 -15.76 3.41 -8.65
N ASN A 32 -17.01 3.81 -8.41
CA ASN A 32 -17.94 4.10 -9.50
C ASN A 32 -17.43 5.23 -10.41
N LYS A 33 -16.94 6.33 -9.83
CA LYS A 33 -16.38 7.46 -10.58
C LYS A 33 -15.20 7.05 -11.47
N ILE A 34 -14.30 6.20 -10.97
CA ILE A 34 -13.11 5.82 -11.73
C ILE A 34 -13.42 4.83 -12.86
N LEU A 35 -14.39 3.93 -12.64
CA LEU A 35 -14.89 3.03 -13.67
C LEU A 35 -15.56 3.81 -14.81
N LEU A 36 -16.45 4.74 -14.47
CA LEU A 36 -17.10 5.62 -15.45
C LEU A 36 -16.09 6.46 -16.24
N LYS A 37 -15.05 6.99 -15.58
CA LYS A 37 -13.98 7.76 -16.24
C LYS A 37 -13.22 6.95 -17.29
N GLN A 38 -13.11 5.62 -17.12
CA GLN A 38 -12.46 4.75 -18.09
C GLN A 38 -13.43 3.98 -18.99
N SER A 39 -14.74 4.23 -18.86
CA SER A 39 -15.79 3.48 -19.58
C SER A 39 -15.67 1.96 -19.37
N ILE A 40 -15.27 1.54 -18.17
CA ILE A 40 -15.11 0.14 -17.77
C ILE A 40 -16.34 -0.31 -16.99
N ILE A 41 -16.90 -1.47 -17.30
CA ILE A 41 -17.96 -2.08 -16.49
C ILE A 41 -17.35 -3.03 -15.45
N LEU A 42 -18.06 -3.27 -14.34
CA LEU A 42 -17.57 -4.15 -13.26
C LEU A 42 -17.19 -5.55 -13.74
N LYS A 43 -17.87 -6.07 -14.77
CA LYS A 43 -17.61 -7.40 -15.35
C LYS A 43 -16.25 -7.50 -16.06
N ASP A 44 -15.65 -6.38 -16.46
CA ASP A 44 -14.34 -6.37 -17.14
C ASP A 44 -13.18 -6.44 -16.14
N ILE A 45 -13.45 -6.32 -14.84
CA ILE A 45 -12.41 -6.36 -13.80
C ILE A 45 -11.93 -7.80 -13.65
N ASN A 46 -10.63 -8.05 -13.85
CA ASN A 46 -10.07 -9.41 -13.73
C ASN A 46 -9.61 -9.76 -12.32
N TYR A 47 -9.25 -8.77 -11.50
CA TYR A 47 -8.78 -8.96 -10.12
C TYR A 47 -8.86 -7.66 -9.33
N ILE A 48 -8.85 -7.76 -8.00
CA ILE A 48 -8.82 -6.61 -7.09
C ILE A 48 -7.58 -6.68 -6.23
N THR A 49 -6.88 -5.56 -6.08
CA THR A 49 -5.76 -5.44 -5.13
C THR A 49 -6.16 -4.57 -3.95
N VAL A 50 -5.83 -4.99 -2.72
CA VAL A 50 -6.05 -4.19 -1.52
C VAL A 50 -4.81 -4.14 -0.66
N SER A 51 -4.67 -3.05 0.12
CA SER A 51 -3.66 -3.05 1.17
C SER A 51 -4.10 -3.96 2.31
N ASN A 52 -3.31 -4.98 2.63
CA ASN A 52 -3.61 -5.89 3.74
C ASN A 52 -2.93 -5.49 5.06
N GLY A 53 -2.37 -4.29 5.10
CA GLY A 53 -1.68 -3.74 6.25
C GLY A 53 -0.16 -3.81 6.14
N PRO A 54 0.56 -3.32 7.16
CA PRO A 54 0.05 -2.71 8.39
C PRO A 54 -0.63 -1.34 8.17
N GLY A 55 -1.28 -0.74 9.17
CA GLY A 55 -1.95 0.56 9.03
C GLY A 55 -3.19 0.71 9.91
N SER A 56 -4.10 1.63 9.53
CA SER A 56 -5.37 1.83 10.25
C SER A 56 -6.20 0.54 10.26
N PHE A 57 -6.43 -0.01 11.46
CA PHE A 57 -7.21 -1.23 11.65
C PHE A 57 -8.59 -1.14 10.98
N THR A 58 -9.31 -0.04 11.22
CA THR A 58 -10.61 0.23 10.62
C THR A 58 -10.52 0.36 9.10
N GLY A 59 -9.53 1.12 8.59
CA GLY A 59 -9.37 1.31 7.15
C GLY A 59 -9.05 0.03 6.39
N ILE A 60 -8.17 -0.81 6.95
CA ILE A 60 -7.79 -2.10 6.37
C ILE A 60 -9.02 -3.02 6.29
N ARG A 61 -9.77 -3.17 7.40
CA ARG A 61 -10.99 -3.99 7.42
C ARG A 61 -12.04 -3.51 6.42
N ILE A 62 -12.27 -2.21 6.32
CA ILE A 62 -13.19 -1.65 5.32
C ILE A 62 -12.75 -2.03 3.91
N SER A 63 -11.47 -1.83 3.57
CA SER A 63 -10.97 -2.12 2.21
C SER A 63 -11.05 -3.60 1.85
N ILE A 64 -10.72 -4.50 2.79
CA ILE A 64 -10.77 -5.94 2.60
C ILE A 64 -12.22 -6.41 2.43
N ASN A 65 -13.14 -5.96 3.28
CA ASN A 65 -14.54 -6.34 3.21
C ASN A 65 -15.18 -5.91 1.88
N ILE A 66 -14.84 -4.71 1.39
CA ILE A 66 -15.33 -4.24 0.09
C ILE A 66 -14.78 -5.11 -1.04
N ALA A 67 -13.48 -5.39 -1.04
CA ALA A 67 -12.88 -6.25 -2.06
C ALA A 67 -13.45 -7.67 -2.04
N GLN A 68 -13.72 -8.22 -0.85
CA GLN A 68 -14.42 -9.50 -0.70
C GLN A 68 -15.84 -9.46 -1.25
N GLY A 69 -16.59 -8.37 -1.01
CA GLY A 69 -17.93 -8.19 -1.59
C GLY A 69 -17.90 -8.20 -3.13
N PHE A 70 -16.96 -7.48 -3.73
CA PHE A 70 -16.77 -7.52 -5.18
C PHE A 70 -16.31 -8.89 -5.68
N SER A 71 -15.38 -9.54 -4.98
CA SER A 71 -14.90 -10.88 -5.32
C SER A 71 -16.00 -11.92 -5.30
N ALA A 72 -16.88 -11.88 -4.29
CA ALA A 72 -18.03 -12.77 -4.20
C ALA A 72 -19.03 -12.54 -5.35
N GLY A 73 -19.28 -11.29 -5.72
CA GLY A 73 -20.20 -10.94 -6.80
C GLY A 73 -19.67 -11.18 -8.21
N LEU A 74 -18.36 -10.99 -8.42
CA LEU A 74 -17.71 -11.08 -9.74
C LEU A 74 -16.94 -12.39 -9.96
N GLN A 75 -16.75 -13.19 -8.90
CA GLN A 75 -15.94 -14.41 -8.91
C GLN A 75 -14.48 -14.17 -9.33
N ILE A 76 -13.89 -13.05 -8.88
CA ILE A 76 -12.53 -12.64 -9.22
C ILE A 76 -11.58 -12.68 -8.01
N PRO A 77 -10.28 -12.93 -8.22
CA PRO A 77 -9.31 -13.00 -7.12
C PRO A 77 -9.07 -11.64 -6.46
N VAL A 78 -8.82 -11.68 -5.14
CA VAL A 78 -8.36 -10.55 -4.34
C VAL A 78 -6.91 -10.77 -3.92
N ILE A 79 -6.06 -9.78 -4.21
CA ILE A 79 -4.63 -9.83 -3.93
C ILE A 79 -4.31 -8.81 -2.84
N GLY A 80 -3.84 -9.31 -1.69
CA GLY A 80 -3.34 -8.47 -0.60
C GLY A 80 -1.92 -7.98 -0.87
N ILE A 81 -1.69 -6.68 -0.71
CA ILE A 81 -0.37 -6.05 -0.85
C ILE A 81 -0.01 -5.37 0.47
N SER A 82 1.21 -5.58 0.95
CA SER A 82 1.68 -4.88 2.16
C SER A 82 1.69 -3.36 1.94
N THR A 83 1.20 -2.62 2.94
CA THR A 83 1.30 -1.16 2.98
C THR A 83 2.75 -0.69 2.91
N LEU A 84 3.69 -1.35 3.62
CA LEU A 84 5.09 -0.93 3.58
C LEU A 84 5.71 -1.17 2.19
N LYS A 85 5.29 -2.23 1.49
CA LYS A 85 5.69 -2.46 0.10
C LYS A 85 5.15 -1.37 -0.83
N ILE A 86 3.91 -0.94 -0.63
CA ILE A 86 3.30 0.19 -1.38
C ILE A 86 4.10 1.48 -1.14
N LEU A 87 4.48 1.77 0.11
CA LEU A 87 5.31 2.93 0.44
C LEU A 87 6.71 2.84 -0.20
N ALA A 88 7.33 1.66 -0.21
CA ALA A 88 8.60 1.44 -0.92
C ALA A 88 8.46 1.70 -2.42
N GLU A 89 7.38 1.24 -3.06
CA GLU A 89 7.08 1.52 -4.47
C GLU A 89 6.91 3.02 -4.73
N GLN A 90 6.20 3.72 -3.84
CA GLN A 90 6.01 5.15 -3.95
C GLN A 90 7.33 5.94 -3.87
N ALA A 91 8.22 5.54 -2.96
CA ALA A 91 9.55 6.13 -2.82
C ALA A 91 10.48 5.78 -4.00
N LYS A 92 10.42 4.56 -4.53
CA LYS A 92 11.16 4.14 -5.74
C LYS A 92 10.79 5.01 -6.94
N ARG A 93 9.53 5.42 -7.08
CA ARG A 93 9.11 6.30 -8.19
C ARG A 93 9.69 7.71 -8.09
N LYS A 94 10.16 8.13 -6.91
CA LYS A 94 10.70 9.47 -6.64
C LYS A 94 12.21 9.51 -6.50
N THR A 95 12.90 8.36 -6.54
CA THR A 95 14.33 8.27 -6.24
C THR A 95 15.03 7.23 -7.13
N LEU A 96 16.35 7.31 -7.22
CA LEU A 96 17.17 6.31 -7.94
C LEU A 96 17.52 5.08 -7.07
N TYR A 97 17.15 5.10 -5.80
CA TYR A 97 17.48 4.02 -4.86
C TYR A 97 16.75 2.72 -5.20
N LYS A 98 17.40 1.60 -4.88
CA LYS A 98 16.85 0.25 -5.03
C LYS A 98 16.65 -0.46 -3.70
N ASN A 99 17.15 0.10 -2.61
CA ASN A 99 17.03 -0.46 -1.27
C ASN A 99 16.34 0.54 -0.34
N PHE A 100 15.30 0.08 0.33
CA PHE A 100 14.44 0.92 1.15
C PHE A 100 14.28 0.31 2.54
N ILE A 101 14.43 1.16 3.55
CA ILE A 101 13.93 0.90 4.89
C ILE A 101 12.64 1.69 5.00
N VAL A 102 11.53 0.98 5.20
CA VAL A 102 10.22 1.60 5.35
C VAL A 102 9.81 1.51 6.81
N ILE A 103 9.48 2.65 7.39
CA ILE A 103 9.07 2.79 8.77
C ILE A 103 7.71 3.45 8.75
N MET A 104 6.72 2.86 9.39
CA MET A 104 5.40 3.46 9.49
C MET A 104 4.97 3.45 10.95
N GLN A 105 4.50 4.59 11.44
CA GLN A 105 4.06 4.71 12.82
C GLN A 105 2.89 3.74 13.09
N ALA A 106 3.02 2.94 14.15
CA ALA A 106 1.96 2.04 14.59
C ALA A 106 1.16 2.66 15.74
N ASN A 107 1.88 3.25 16.71
CA ASN A 107 1.32 4.05 17.81
C ASN A 107 2.41 4.98 18.37
N LYS A 108 2.16 5.60 19.54
CA LYS A 108 3.10 6.54 20.17
C LYS A 108 4.48 5.94 20.45
N LYS A 109 4.58 4.63 20.74
CA LYS A 109 5.82 3.98 21.20
C LYS A 109 6.43 3.02 20.19
N ASN A 110 5.72 2.70 19.10
CA ASN A 110 6.10 1.62 18.20
C ASN A 110 5.87 1.97 16.73
N VAL A 111 6.65 1.30 15.89
CA VAL A 111 6.61 1.40 14.43
C VAL A 111 6.53 0.02 13.80
N TYR A 112 5.89 -0.03 12.63
CA TYR A 112 6.08 -1.09 11.67
C TYR A 112 7.34 -0.83 10.86
N TRP A 113 8.13 -1.87 10.63
CA TRP A 113 9.42 -1.79 9.97
C TRP A 113 9.52 -2.86 8.87
N GLY A 114 9.89 -2.43 7.66
CA GLY A 114 10.13 -3.29 6.51
C GLY A 114 11.46 -2.97 5.82
N LYS A 115 12.08 -3.98 5.21
CA LYS A 115 13.29 -3.81 4.38
C LYS A 115 13.03 -4.39 3.00
N TYR A 116 13.10 -3.53 2.00
CA TYR A 116 12.72 -3.83 0.63
C TYR A 116 13.89 -3.58 -0.32
N SER A 117 14.05 -4.48 -1.28
CA SER A 117 14.97 -4.28 -2.40
C SER A 117 14.25 -4.49 -3.72
N PHE A 118 14.52 -3.63 -4.70
CA PHE A 118 13.99 -3.74 -6.05
C PHE A 118 15.10 -4.13 -7.02
N TYR A 119 15.03 -5.33 -7.57
CA TYR A 119 15.97 -5.82 -8.57
C TYR A 119 15.27 -6.79 -9.53
N LYS A 120 15.74 -6.89 -10.78
CA LYS A 120 15.10 -7.72 -11.83
C LYS A 120 13.58 -7.48 -11.92
N GLU A 121 13.20 -6.21 -11.89
CA GLU A 121 11.80 -5.74 -11.95
C GLU A 121 10.86 -6.26 -10.85
N LYS A 122 11.43 -6.83 -9.78
CA LYS A 122 10.66 -7.44 -8.69
C LYS A 122 11.06 -6.85 -7.34
N TRP A 123 10.07 -6.76 -6.46
CA TRP A 123 10.26 -6.41 -5.07
C TRP A 123 10.60 -7.66 -4.26
N HIS A 124 11.70 -7.59 -3.52
CA HIS A 124 12.15 -8.62 -2.61
C HIS A 124 12.13 -8.08 -1.18
N LEU A 125 11.36 -8.75 -0.33
CA LEU A 125 11.36 -8.51 1.09
C LEU A 125 12.65 -9.12 1.67
N LYS A 126 13.56 -8.29 2.17
CA LYS A 126 14.85 -8.77 2.70
C LYS A 126 14.70 -9.49 4.05
N LYS A 127 13.70 -9.11 4.84
CA LYS A 127 13.30 -9.75 6.11
C LYS A 127 11.81 -9.52 6.35
N LYS A 128 11.14 -10.44 7.06
CA LYS A 128 9.75 -10.29 7.49
C LYS A 128 9.50 -8.89 8.08
N GLU A 129 8.36 -8.31 7.77
CA GLU A 129 7.92 -7.07 8.41
C GLU A 129 7.76 -7.29 9.91
N ILE A 130 8.17 -6.30 10.71
CA ILE A 130 8.17 -6.41 12.16
C ILE A 130 7.55 -5.18 12.80
N TYR A 131 6.96 -5.38 13.96
CA TYR A 131 6.51 -4.33 14.86
C TYR A 131 7.55 -4.18 15.98
N ILE A 132 8.11 -2.99 16.15
CA ILE A 132 9.21 -2.73 17.11
C ILE A 132 9.01 -1.38 17.80
N SER A 133 9.64 -1.22 18.97
CA SER A 133 9.66 0.08 19.66
C SER A 133 10.45 1.14 18.88
N ASN A 134 10.11 2.40 19.13
CA ASN A 134 10.81 3.55 18.54
C ASN A 134 12.32 3.49 18.87
N ASP A 135 12.69 3.17 20.11
CA ASP A 135 14.10 3.09 20.54
C ASP A 135 14.86 2.02 19.76
N LEU A 136 14.24 0.86 19.54
CA LEU A 136 14.85 -0.22 18.76
C LEU A 136 14.97 0.16 17.28
N ALA A 137 13.99 0.89 16.74
CA ALA A 137 14.05 1.41 15.38
C ALA A 137 15.22 2.39 15.23
N ILE A 138 15.38 3.36 16.14
CA ILE A 138 16.49 4.32 16.15
C ILE A 138 17.83 3.61 16.22
N LYS A 139 18.01 2.66 17.15
CA LYS A 139 19.23 1.84 17.25
C LYS A 139 19.54 1.09 15.95
N LYS A 140 18.51 0.53 15.29
CA LYS A 140 18.66 -0.19 14.01
C LYS A 140 19.05 0.71 12.84
N ILE A 141 18.62 1.98 12.85
CA ILE A 141 19.02 2.99 11.87
C ILE A 141 20.49 3.38 12.12
N GLN A 142 20.83 3.75 13.35
CA GLN A 142 22.19 4.21 13.72
C GLN A 142 23.27 3.16 13.45
N LYS A 143 23.02 1.88 13.78
CA LYS A 143 23.95 0.77 13.49
C LYS A 143 24.21 0.58 11.99
N LYS A 144 23.42 1.20 11.12
CA LYS A 144 23.48 1.08 9.66
C LYS A 144 24.02 2.31 8.94
N ASN A 145 24.50 3.33 9.65
CA ASN A 145 25.09 4.55 9.08
C ASN A 145 26.33 4.33 8.18
N GLY A 146 26.78 3.08 7.95
CA GLY A 146 27.77 2.73 6.93
C GLY A 146 27.22 2.41 5.53
N LEU A 147 25.90 2.45 5.29
CA LEU A 147 25.30 2.04 4.01
C LEU A 147 24.98 3.23 3.10
N LYS A 148 25.93 3.64 2.26
CA LYS A 148 25.82 4.74 1.27
C LYS A 148 24.67 4.62 0.24
N HIS A 149 23.86 3.55 0.23
CA HIS A 149 22.95 3.19 -0.89
C HIS A 149 21.50 2.84 -0.48
N HIS A 150 21.03 3.31 0.68
CA HIS A 150 19.65 3.07 1.14
C HIS A 150 18.88 4.38 1.33
N SER A 151 17.60 4.37 0.99
CA SER A 151 16.66 5.45 1.34
C SER A 151 15.79 5.03 2.52
N ILE A 152 15.53 5.96 3.44
CA ILE A 152 14.55 5.79 4.52
C ILE A 152 13.24 6.41 4.06
N VAL A 153 12.17 5.61 4.10
CA VAL A 153 10.80 6.03 3.83
C VAL A 153 10.07 6.02 5.16
N VAL A 154 9.58 7.19 5.57
CA VAL A 154 8.76 7.38 6.77
C VAL A 154 7.36 7.79 6.36
#